data_AF-A0A0K0EXG9-F1
#
_entry.id   AF-A0A0K0EXG9-F1
#
_cell.length_a   1.000
_cell.length_b   1.000
_cell.length_c   1.000
_cell.angle_alpha   90.00
_cell.angle_beta   90.00
_cell.angle_gamma   90.00
#
_symmetry.space_group_name_H-M   'P 1'
#
loop_
_entity.id
_entity.type
_entity.pdbx_description
1 polymer ?
#
loop_
_entity_poly.entity_id
_entity_poly.type
_entity_poly.pdbx_seq_one_letter_code
_entity_poly.pdbx_strand_id
1 'polypeptide(L)'
;MRYGHTTIARHINKLGYVQKLGQWVQRELNENQLANRLTICSSLLLRQNFRPFLDRLIIGDVKWITYDVFNRKRDNTLSVKKNQSIAKYNIKKKKECSQYGGIEKD
;
A
#
# COMPACT_ATOMS: atom_id res chain seq x y z
N MET A 1 14.76 21.47 -11.00
CA MET A 1 13.67 22.00 -10.15
C MET A 1 13.33 20.94 -9.09
N ARG A 2 13.54 21.20 -7.79
CA ARG A 2 13.18 20.27 -6.71
C ARG A 2 11.88 20.75 -6.05
N TYR A 3 10.83 19.95 -6.14
CA TYR A 3 9.56 20.25 -5.47
C TYR A 3 9.61 19.76 -4.02
N GLY A 4 9.02 20.53 -3.10
CA GLY A 4 8.88 20.13 -1.71
C GLY A 4 7.89 18.96 -1.56
N HIS A 5 8.09 18.12 -0.54
CA HIS A 5 7.21 17.00 -0.22
C HIS A 5 5.74 17.43 -0.06
N THR A 6 5.50 18.61 0.51
CA THR A 6 4.15 19.19 0.69
C THR A 6 3.50 19.56 -0.65
N THR A 7 4.28 20.09 -1.60
CA THR A 7 3.82 20.41 -2.95
C THR A 7 3.39 19.15 -3.69
N ILE A 8 4.21 18.09 -3.60
CA ILE A 8 3.93 16.79 -4.22
C ILE A 8 2.67 16.17 -3.59
N ALA A 9 2.58 16.12 -2.26
CA ALA A 9 1.42 15.57 -1.57
C ALA A 9 0.11 16.30 -1.90
N ARG A 10 0.14 17.63 -1.94
CA ARG A 10 -1.03 18.45 -2.33
C ARG A 10 -1.46 18.17 -3.76
N HIS A 11 -0.50 18.01 -4.67
CA HIS A 11 -0.79 17.71 -6.07
C HIS A 11 -1.43 16.32 -6.24
N ILE A 12 -0.87 15.29 -5.59
CA ILE A 12 -1.42 13.92 -5.62
C ILE A 12 -2.85 13.90 -5.05
N ASN A 13 -3.09 14.58 -3.94
CA ASN A 13 -4.44 14.72 -3.38
C ASN A 13 -5.40 15.45 -4.33
N LYS A 14 -4.93 16.48 -5.04
CA LYS A 14 -5.74 17.21 -6.03
C LYS A 14 -6.12 16.32 -7.23
N LEU A 15 -5.25 15.38 -7.59
CA LEU A 15 -5.54 14.36 -8.61
C LEU A 15 -6.47 13.24 -8.09
N GLY A 16 -6.89 13.32 -6.83
CA GLY A 16 -7.78 12.34 -6.22
C GLY A 16 -7.10 11.03 -5.81
N TYR A 17 -5.77 10.91 -5.87
CA TYR A 17 -5.09 9.66 -5.50
C TYR A 17 -4.90 9.55 -3.98
N VAL A 18 -5.09 8.34 -3.46
CA VAL A 18 -4.87 7.99 -2.06
C VAL A 18 -4.04 6.72 -1.98
N GLN A 19 -3.19 6.63 -0.97
CA GLN A 19 -2.44 5.40 -0.72
C GLN A 19 -3.33 4.42 0.06
N LYS A 20 -3.64 3.27 -0.55
CA LYS A 20 -4.37 2.16 0.07
C LYS A 20 -3.54 0.89 -0.08
N LEU A 21 -3.30 0.19 1.04
CA LEU A 21 -2.54 -1.07 1.07
C LEU A 21 -1.15 -0.98 0.40
N GLY A 22 -0.50 0.19 0.45
CA GLY A 22 0.81 0.42 -0.17
C GLY A 22 0.75 0.77 -1.67
N GLN A 23 -0.43 0.77 -2.29
CA GLN A 23 -0.65 1.16 -3.68
C GLN A 23 -1.33 2.54 -3.77
N TRP A 24 -1.02 3.32 -4.81
CA TRP A 24 -1.71 4.57 -5.11
C TRP A 24 -2.96 4.27 -5.93
N VAL A 25 -4.13 4.56 -5.36
CA VAL A 25 -5.44 4.29 -5.97
C VAL A 25 -6.22 5.59 -6.07
N GLN A 26 -6.88 5.83 -7.20
CA GLN A 26 -7.80 6.97 -7.33
C GLN A 26 -8.98 6.79 -6.37
N ARG A 27 -9.26 7.83 -5.59
CA ARG A 27 -10.40 7.92 -4.67
C ARG A 27 -11.70 8.02 -5.46
N GLU A 28 -11.70 8.86 -6.48
CA GLU A 28 -12.82 9.08 -7.40
C GLU A 28 -12.61 8.21 -8.63
N LEU A 29 -13.61 7.40 -8.96
CA LEU A 29 -13.57 6.54 -10.13
C LEU A 29 -14.07 7.34 -11.32
N ASN A 30 -13.41 7.20 -12.46
CA ASN A 30 -13.94 7.69 -13.73
C ASN A 30 -15.17 6.84 -14.15
N GLU A 31 -16.07 7.40 -14.97
CA GLU A 31 -17.27 6.70 -15.46
C GLU A 31 -16.94 5.35 -16.10
N ASN A 32 -15.86 5.28 -16.89
CA ASN A 32 -15.38 4.03 -17.48
C ASN A 32 -14.93 3.01 -16.43
N GLN A 33 -14.23 3.45 -15.37
CA GLN A 33 -13.82 2.56 -14.28
C GLN A 33 -15.04 2.05 -13.52
N LEU A 34 -16.06 2.90 -13.34
CA LEU A 34 -17.31 2.52 -12.70
C LEU A 34 -18.08 1.48 -13.54
N ALA A 35 -18.24 1.73 -14.84
CA ALA A 35 -18.90 0.82 -15.78
C ALA A 35 -18.19 -0.54 -15.83
N ASN A 36 -16.86 -0.55 -15.93
CA ASN A 36 -16.08 -1.79 -15.92
C ASN A 36 -16.27 -2.58 -14.62
N ARG A 37 -16.24 -1.89 -13.47
CA ARG A 37 -16.49 -2.53 -12.17
C ARG A 37 -17.90 -3.09 -12.08
N LEU A 38 -18.90 -2.37 -12.56
CA LEU A 38 -20.29 -2.82 -12.57
C LEU A 38 -20.44 -4.09 -13.42
N THR A 39 -19.91 -4.10 -14.64
CA THR A 39 -19.97 -5.26 -15.54
C THR A 39 -19.29 -6.49 -14.93
N ILE A 40 -18.08 -6.32 -14.36
CA ILE A 40 -17.35 -7.41 -13.71
C ILE A 40 -18.12 -7.92 -12.50
N CYS A 41 -18.56 -7.04 -11.60
CA CYS A 41 -19.33 -7.44 -10.41
C CYS A 41 -20.63 -8.16 -10.77
N SER A 42 -21.39 -7.65 -11.74
CA SER A 42 -22.64 -8.27 -12.19
C SER A 42 -22.40 -9.67 -12.76
N SER A 43 -21.37 -9.85 -13.58
CA SER A 43 -21.04 -11.18 -14.14
C SER A 43 -20.58 -12.17 -13.06
N LEU A 44 -19.76 -11.72 -12.10
CA LEU A 44 -19.32 -12.54 -10.98
C LEU A 44 -20.50 -12.93 -10.06
N LEU A 45 -21.43 -12.01 -9.82
CA LEU A 45 -22.63 -12.26 -9.03
C LEU A 45 -23.53 -13.30 -9.69
N LEU A 46 -23.79 -13.16 -10.99
CA LEU A 46 -24.55 -14.16 -11.75
C LEU A 46 -23.86 -15.52 -11.68
N ARG A 47 -22.54 -15.57 -11.91
CA ARG A 47 -21.78 -16.81 -11.81
C ARG A 47 -21.90 -17.44 -10.42
N GLN A 48 -21.82 -16.65 -9.36
CA GLN A 48 -21.95 -17.13 -7.99
C GLN A 48 -23.34 -17.74 -7.71
N ASN A 49 -24.40 -17.15 -8.27
CA ASN A 49 -25.76 -17.66 -8.13
C ASN A 49 -25.97 -18.97 -8.91
N PHE A 50 -25.42 -19.08 -10.13
CA PHE A 50 -25.56 -20.30 -10.93
C PHE A 50 -24.65 -21.44 -10.47
N ARG A 51 -23.40 -21.12 -10.10
CA ARG A 51 -22.39 -22.08 -9.67
C ARG A 51 -21.50 -21.43 -8.62
N PRO A 52 -21.82 -21.62 -7.32
CA PRO A 52 -21.03 -21.08 -6.23
C PRO A 52 -19.55 -21.46 -6.37
N PHE A 53 -18.66 -20.48 -6.21
CA PHE A 53 -17.23 -20.69 -6.43
C PHE A 53 -16.33 -19.98 -5.42
N LEU A 54 -16.91 -19.21 -4.50
CA LEU A 54 -16.15 -18.50 -3.46
C LEU A 54 -15.40 -19.45 -2.52
N ASP A 55 -15.93 -20.65 -2.31
CA ASP A 55 -15.33 -21.74 -1.52
C ASP A 55 -14.00 -22.25 -2.09
N ARG A 56 -13.83 -22.14 -3.42
CA ARG A 56 -12.62 -22.56 -4.15
C ARG A 56 -11.63 -21.41 -4.39
N LEU A 57 -11.98 -20.20 -3.99
CA LEU A 57 -11.21 -19.01 -4.33
C LEU A 57 -10.08 -18.79 -3.32
N ILE A 58 -8.84 -18.99 -3.77
CA ILE A 58 -7.64 -18.68 -2.99
C ILE A 58 -7.27 -17.22 -3.25
N ILE A 59 -7.53 -16.34 -2.29
CA ILE A 59 -7.13 -14.92 -2.35
C ILE A 59 -5.76 -14.77 -1.70
N GLY A 60 -4.83 -14.12 -2.40
CA GLY A 60 -3.57 -13.64 -1.84
C GLY A 60 -3.37 -12.16 -2.16
N ASP A 61 -2.99 -11.37 -1.17
CA ASP A 61 -2.55 -9.98 -1.37
C ASP A 61 -1.24 -9.75 -0.61
N VAL A 62 -0.38 -8.89 -1.15
CA VAL A 62 0.92 -8.56 -0.57
C VAL A 62 0.80 -7.24 0.18
N LYS A 63 0.77 -7.31 1.50
CA LYS A 63 0.85 -6.15 2.37
C LYS A 63 2.31 -5.91 2.77
N TRP A 64 2.88 -4.78 2.35
CA TRP A 64 4.19 -4.35 2.81
C TRP A 64 4.16 -4.05 4.31
N ILE A 65 4.91 -4.83 5.09
CA ILE A 65 5.14 -4.59 6.52
C ILE A 65 6.54 -3.98 6.66
N THR A 66 6.60 -2.69 6.99
CA THR A 66 7.85 -2.02 7.36
C THR A 66 8.09 -2.22 8.86
N TYR A 67 9.16 -2.92 9.21
CA TYR A 67 9.63 -3.02 10.60
C TYR A 67 10.41 -1.75 10.97
N ASP A 68 9.74 -0.79 11.63
CA ASP A 68 10.44 0.19 12.47
C ASP A 68 10.44 -0.32 13.90
N VAL A 69 11.56 -0.89 14.35
CA VAL A 69 11.76 -1.29 15.76
C VAL A 69 12.11 -0.04 16.58
N PHE A 70 11.17 0.89 16.67
CA PHE A 70 11.13 1.92 17.71
C PHE A 70 9.68 2.12 18.13
N ASN A 71 9.24 1.29 19.08
CA ASN A 71 8.06 1.42 19.93
C ASN A 71 7.05 2.51 19.51
N ARG A 72 6.22 2.23 18.50
CA ARG A 72 5.09 3.13 18.17
C ARG A 72 3.92 2.79 19.09
N LYS A 73 3.95 3.30 20.33
CA LYS A 73 2.71 3.47 21.10
C LYS A 73 1.84 4.45 20.32
N ARG A 74 0.70 3.98 19.83
CA ARG A 74 -0.24 4.79 19.08
C ARG A 74 -1.12 5.52 20.08
N ASP A 75 -0.58 6.58 20.68
CA ASP A 75 -1.35 7.44 21.57
C ASP A 75 -2.27 8.32 20.72
N ASN A 76 -3.57 8.03 20.75
CA ASN A 76 -4.62 8.78 20.07
C ASN A 76 -4.97 10.06 20.85
N THR A 77 -4.01 10.95 21.04
CA THR A 77 -4.27 12.29 21.57
C THR A 77 -3.81 13.35 20.59
N LEU A 78 -4.80 14.05 20.04
CA LEU A 78 -4.66 15.28 19.26
C LEU A 78 -3.79 16.31 20.01
N SER A 79 -3.10 17.14 19.21
CA SER A 79 -2.46 18.43 19.54
C SER A 79 -0.94 18.46 19.76
N VAL A 80 -0.27 19.06 18.76
CA VAL A 80 0.92 19.92 18.80
C VAL A 80 1.91 19.70 19.96
N LYS A 81 2.94 18.89 19.74
CA LYS A 81 4.27 19.15 20.33
C LYS A 81 5.36 18.98 19.28
N LYS A 82 6.15 20.04 19.09
CA LYS A 82 7.36 20.06 18.26
C LYS A 82 8.34 19.02 18.83
N ASN A 83 8.74 18.04 18.04
CA ASN A 83 9.82 17.14 18.43
C ASN A 83 11.16 17.89 18.24
N GLN A 84 11.85 18.16 19.35
CA GLN A 84 13.22 18.65 19.36
C GLN A 84 14.14 17.67 18.63
N SER A 85 15.07 18.20 17.83
CA SER A 85 16.08 17.43 17.12
C SER A 85 17.02 16.74 18.11
N ILE A 86 16.91 15.41 18.23
CA ILE A 86 17.88 14.59 18.97
C ILE A 86 18.97 14.13 17.99
N ALA A 87 20.23 14.30 18.39
CA ALA A 87 21.40 14.01 17.57
C ALA A 87 21.47 12.53 17.15
N LYS A 88 21.75 12.29 15.87
CA LYS A 88 21.88 10.96 15.27
C LYS A 88 23.18 10.30 15.74
N TYR A 89 23.08 9.17 16.44
CA TYR A 89 24.24 8.33 16.71
C TYR A 89 24.16 6.99 15.94
N ASN A 90 25.17 6.82 15.07
CA ASN A 90 25.78 5.58 14.58
C ASN A 90 24.87 4.48 13.99
N ILE A 91 24.53 4.67 12.71
CA ILE A 91 24.05 3.62 11.81
C ILE A 91 25.16 2.56 11.69
N LYS A 92 25.01 1.40 12.34
CA LYS A 92 25.84 0.23 12.06
C LYS A 92 25.60 -0.22 10.62
N LYS A 93 26.71 -0.40 9.90
CA LYS A 93 26.79 -0.63 8.45
C LYS A 93 25.83 -1.72 7.96
N LYS A 94 25.19 -1.41 6.83
CA LYS A 94 24.38 -2.28 5.96
C LYS A 94 25.08 -3.65 5.80
N LYS A 95 24.41 -4.74 6.19
CA LYS A 95 24.71 -6.07 5.67
C LYS A 95 23.69 -6.37 4.60
N GLU A 96 24.15 -6.48 3.35
CA GLU A 96 23.35 -7.05 2.27
C GLU A 96 23.33 -8.56 2.44
N CYS A 97 22.16 -9.12 2.74
CA CYS A 97 21.94 -10.56 2.65
C CYS A 97 21.15 -10.82 1.37
N SER A 98 21.85 -11.33 0.35
CA SER A 98 21.27 -12.00 -0.82
C SER A 98 21.13 -13.48 -0.48
N GLN A 99 19.92 -14.01 -0.51
CA GLN A 99 19.59 -15.45 -0.55
C GLN A 99 18.22 -15.53 -1.25
N TYR A 100 17.94 -16.27 -2.33
CA TYR A 100 18.39 -17.54 -2.89
C TYR A 100 18.22 -17.48 -4.45
N GLY A 101 18.73 -18.39 -5.29
CA GLY A 101 19.31 -19.70 -5.06
C GLY A 101 19.90 -20.26 -6.37
N GLY A 102 20.83 -21.21 -6.21
CA GLY A 102 21.31 -22.05 -7.31
C GLY A 102 20.25 -23.07 -7.71
N ILE A 103 20.24 -23.40 -9.00
CA ILE A 103 19.58 -24.59 -9.55
C ILE A 103 20.66 -25.33 -10.33
N GLU A 104 20.91 -26.57 -9.92
CA GLU A 104 21.68 -27.58 -10.65
C GLU A 104 21.18 -27.71 -12.10
N LYS A 105 22.12 -27.92 -13.03
CA LYS A 105 21.81 -28.54 -14.32
C LYS A 105 22.84 -29.64 -14.55
N ASP A 106 22.29 -30.79 -14.95
CA ASP A 106 22.96 -32.06 -15.24
C ASP A 106 24.14 -31.95 -16.21
#